data_AF-A0A851T5K6-F1
#
_entry.id   AF-A0A851T5K6-F1
#
_cell.length_a   1.000
_cell.length_b   1.000
_cell.length_c   1.000
_cell.angle_alpha   90.00
_cell.angle_beta   90.00
_cell.angle_gamma   90.00
#
_symmetry.space_group_name_H-M   'P 1'
#
loop_
_entity.id
_entity.type
_entity.pdbx_description
1 polymer ?
#
loop_
_entity_poly.entity_id
_entity_poly.type
_entity_poly.pdbx_seq_one_letter_code
_entity_poly.pdbx_strand_id
1 'polypeptide(L)'
;MANEAKPSPCDIGDRFDHEGCGEEVQVEHIKAYVCKPSVKSDKAVIVIHDIFGWRLPNTRYMADLLTANGFIAICPDFFVGQEPWNPSDDWASFNDWLKTRHSNKIDKEMDVVVKYLQEQCGAKKIGVVGFCWGGAAVHHVMLKNPHLKAGVSNYGVIRLFEDGCNLLHPTFFIFAEKDDHIPLEQATMMEHSVLQVTQLEQKLKEKCKVHYEVKIYPGQTHGFVHRKREDINPQDKPYIEEGRRDMLNWLKKYV
;
A
#
# COMPACT_ATOMS: atom_id res chain seq x y z
N MET A 1 -37.25 -1.05 -7.61
CA MET A 1 -36.55 -2.06 -6.80
C MET A 1 -35.14 -1.54 -6.63
N ALA A 2 -34.79 -1.11 -5.41
CA ALA A 2 -33.49 -0.53 -5.13
C ALA A 2 -32.42 -1.63 -5.28
N ASN A 3 -31.39 -1.36 -6.08
CA ASN A 3 -30.15 -2.13 -6.06
C ASN A 3 -29.61 -2.07 -4.63
N GLU A 4 -29.73 -3.16 -3.87
CA GLU A 4 -28.88 -3.39 -2.71
C GLU A 4 -27.45 -3.63 -3.24
N ALA A 5 -26.77 -2.53 -3.58
CA ALA A 5 -25.37 -2.57 -3.94
C ALA A 5 -24.61 -3.09 -2.72
N LYS A 6 -24.09 -4.31 -2.81
CA LYS A 6 -23.14 -4.81 -1.80
C LYS A 6 -21.96 -3.84 -1.78
N PRO A 7 -21.61 -3.26 -0.62
CA PRO A 7 -20.50 -2.32 -0.53
C PRO A 7 -19.22 -3.01 -1.00
N SER A 8 -18.43 -2.30 -1.81
CA SER A 8 -17.15 -2.77 -2.30
C SER A 8 -16.20 -3.05 -1.13
N PRO A 9 -15.41 -4.13 -1.13
CA PRO A 9 -14.42 -4.36 -0.08
C PRO A 9 -13.42 -3.23 0.20
N CYS A 10 -13.12 -2.37 -0.78
CA CYS A 10 -12.36 -1.14 -0.52
C CYS A 10 -13.12 -0.13 0.37
N ASP A 11 -14.46 -0.16 0.34
CA ASP A 11 -15.33 0.70 1.14
C ASP A 11 -15.58 0.16 2.56
N ILE A 12 -15.12 -1.06 2.89
CA ILE A 12 -15.36 -1.74 4.20
C ILE A 12 -14.46 -1.18 5.33
N GLY A 13 -14.05 0.09 5.26
CA GLY A 13 -13.27 0.69 6.34
C GLY A 13 -13.56 2.16 6.57
N ASP A 14 -13.42 2.55 7.83
CA ASP A 14 -13.83 3.84 8.34
C ASP A 14 -12.86 4.94 7.94
N ARG A 15 -13.38 6.06 7.43
CA ARG A 15 -12.62 7.29 7.41
C ARG A 15 -12.56 7.82 8.84
N PHE A 16 -11.35 7.96 9.38
CA PHE A 16 -11.20 8.51 10.72
C PHE A 16 -10.61 9.92 10.71
N ASP A 17 -11.04 10.72 11.68
CA ASP A 17 -10.48 12.05 11.92
C ASP A 17 -9.02 11.90 12.38
N HIS A 18 -8.11 12.41 11.56
CA HIS A 18 -6.67 12.41 11.82
C HIS A 18 -6.09 13.76 11.41
N GLU A 19 -5.63 14.53 12.40
CA GLU A 19 -4.84 15.73 12.16
C GLU A 19 -3.38 15.30 11.95
N GLY A 20 -2.93 15.41 10.71
CA GLY A 20 -1.58 15.01 10.33
C GLY A 20 -0.50 15.85 10.99
N CYS A 21 0.63 15.23 11.38
CA CYS A 21 1.79 15.94 11.92
C CYS A 21 2.80 16.43 10.85
N GLY A 22 2.52 16.15 9.58
CA GLY A 22 3.34 16.53 8.43
C GLY A 22 2.84 17.74 7.68
N GLU A 23 3.50 18.01 6.56
CA GLU A 23 3.23 19.16 5.68
C GLU A 23 3.02 18.71 4.24
N GLU A 24 2.16 19.43 3.50
CA GLU A 24 2.06 19.25 2.04
C GLU A 24 3.22 20.00 1.36
N VAL A 25 3.97 19.30 0.52
CA VAL A 25 5.10 19.84 -0.23
C VAL A 25 4.91 19.61 -1.73
N GLN A 26 5.59 20.42 -2.54
CA GLN A 26 5.72 20.20 -3.97
C GLN A 26 7.01 19.43 -4.26
N VAL A 27 6.90 18.27 -4.89
CA VAL A 27 8.02 17.44 -5.35
C VAL A 27 8.03 17.43 -6.87
N GLU A 28 8.80 18.34 -7.47
CA GLU A 28 8.80 18.59 -8.91
C GLU A 28 7.36 18.79 -9.45
N HIS A 29 6.81 17.86 -10.22
CA HIS A 29 5.46 17.94 -10.80
C HIS A 29 4.35 17.30 -9.97
N ILE A 30 4.65 16.68 -8.82
CA ILE A 30 3.63 16.07 -7.94
C ILE A 30 3.59 16.71 -6.56
N LYS A 31 2.42 16.62 -5.91
CA LYS A 31 2.27 16.98 -4.48
C LYS A 31 2.59 15.77 -3.62
N ALA A 32 3.00 16.02 -2.38
CA ALA A 32 3.19 14.96 -1.40
C ALA A 32 2.90 15.48 0.01
N TYR A 33 2.53 14.56 0.89
CA TYR A 33 2.50 14.81 2.33
C TYR A 33 3.77 14.23 2.96
N VAL A 34 4.55 15.04 3.68
CA VAL A 34 5.85 14.66 4.24
C VAL A 34 5.85 14.83 5.76
N CYS A 35 6.33 13.81 6.45
CA CYS A 35 6.52 13.79 7.89
C CYS A 35 7.96 13.47 8.23
N LYS A 36 8.54 14.24 9.15
CA LYS A 36 9.92 14.05 9.61
C LYS A 36 9.93 13.80 11.11
N PRO A 37 10.70 12.80 11.60
CA PRO A 37 10.82 12.56 13.03
C PRO A 37 11.56 13.73 13.70
N SER A 38 11.27 13.96 14.98
CA SER A 38 11.94 15.00 15.78
C SER A 38 13.45 14.76 15.91
N VAL A 39 13.86 13.50 15.90
CA VAL A 39 15.27 13.09 15.85
C VAL A 39 15.69 12.87 14.40
N LYS A 40 16.85 13.40 14.01
CA LYS A 40 17.40 13.24 12.66
C LYS A 40 17.47 11.76 12.26
N SER A 41 16.91 11.43 11.10
CA SER A 41 16.93 10.09 10.51
C SER A 41 17.49 10.14 9.10
N ASP A 42 18.21 9.10 8.68
CA ASP A 42 18.64 8.88 7.29
C ASP A 42 17.86 7.74 6.62
N LYS A 43 16.79 7.27 7.27
CA LYS A 43 15.88 6.23 6.78
C LYS A 43 14.57 6.86 6.37
N ALA A 44 14.12 6.59 5.16
CA ALA A 44 12.85 7.07 4.66
C ALA A 44 11.96 5.94 4.17
N VAL A 45 10.65 6.17 4.19
CA VAL A 45 9.65 5.25 3.68
C VAL A 45 8.66 6.02 2.80
N ILE A 46 8.51 5.55 1.56
CA ILE A 46 7.50 6.05 0.63
C ILE A 46 6.20 5.30 0.88
N VAL A 47 5.10 6.02 1.06
CA VAL A 47 3.75 5.51 1.33
C VAL A 47 2.89 5.69 0.08
N ILE A 48 2.61 4.59 -0.63
CA ILE A 48 1.75 4.58 -1.81
C ILE A 48 0.30 4.38 -1.37
N HIS A 49 -0.55 5.36 -1.68
CA HIS A 49 -1.97 5.36 -1.32
C HIS A 49 -2.78 4.29 -2.05
N ASP A 50 -4.00 4.04 -1.56
CA ASP A 50 -4.99 3.22 -2.27
C ASP A 50 -5.77 4.06 -3.30
N ILE A 51 -6.88 3.53 -3.79
CA ILE A 51 -7.72 4.19 -4.80
C ILE A 51 -8.33 5.52 -4.33
N PHE A 52 -8.38 5.78 -3.01
CA PHE A 52 -8.96 7.00 -2.43
C PHE A 52 -7.94 8.15 -2.31
N GLY A 53 -6.69 7.91 -2.71
CA GLY A 53 -5.71 8.97 -2.93
C GLY A 53 -4.91 9.38 -1.69
N TRP A 54 -3.82 10.11 -1.93
CA TRP A 54 -2.85 10.55 -0.92
C TRP A 54 -3.39 11.54 0.14
N ARG A 55 -4.57 12.12 -0.11
CA ARG A 55 -5.25 13.03 0.83
C ARG A 55 -6.13 12.31 1.84
N LEU A 56 -6.32 11.00 1.68
CA LEU A 56 -7.08 10.20 2.62
C LEU A 56 -6.42 10.26 4.02
N PRO A 57 -7.14 10.71 5.07
CA PRO A 57 -6.57 10.82 6.42
C PRO A 57 -5.95 9.52 6.93
N ASN A 58 -6.58 8.39 6.63
CA ASN A 58 -6.10 7.06 6.96
C ASN A 58 -4.71 6.75 6.39
N THR A 59 -4.44 7.12 5.14
CA THR A 59 -3.13 6.92 4.51
C THR A 59 -2.08 7.83 5.15
N ARG A 60 -2.44 9.08 5.46
CA ARG A 60 -1.56 10.01 6.17
C ARG A 60 -1.25 9.55 7.60
N TYR A 61 -2.22 8.95 8.29
CA TYR A 61 -1.99 8.31 9.58
C TYR A 61 -0.91 7.22 9.51
N MET A 62 -0.86 6.43 8.42
CA MET A 62 0.21 5.46 8.24
C MET A 62 1.58 6.11 8.05
N ALA A 63 1.66 7.26 7.36
CA ALA A 63 2.88 8.04 7.25
C ALA A 63 3.33 8.60 8.61
N ASP A 64 2.39 9.07 9.43
CA ASP A 64 2.66 9.56 10.79
C ASP A 64 3.10 8.43 11.71
N LEU A 65 2.50 7.24 11.61
CA LEU A 65 2.90 6.04 12.36
C LEU A 65 4.33 5.61 12.04
N LEU A 66 4.72 5.66 10.76
CA LEU A 66 6.10 5.40 10.33
C LEU A 66 7.06 6.45 10.90
N THR A 67 6.62 7.71 10.93
CA THR A 67 7.41 8.81 11.49
C THR A 67 7.63 8.69 12.98
N ALA A 68 6.59 8.32 13.73
CA ALA A 68 6.68 7.99 15.15
C ALA A 68 7.64 6.82 15.43
N ASN A 69 7.93 5.99 14.42
CA ASN A 69 8.88 4.87 14.48
C ASN A 69 10.27 5.21 13.91
N GLY A 70 10.57 6.49 13.66
CA GLY A 70 11.92 6.96 13.32
C GLY A 70 12.23 7.01 11.82
N PHE A 71 11.24 6.85 10.94
CA PHE A 71 11.41 7.01 9.50
C PHE A 71 11.01 8.43 9.07
N ILE A 72 11.67 8.98 8.05
CA ILE A 72 11.08 10.07 7.26
C ILE A 72 9.99 9.44 6.39
N ALA A 73 8.73 9.84 6.53
CA ALA A 73 7.65 9.32 5.71
C ALA A 73 7.24 10.33 4.65
N ILE A 74 7.00 9.86 3.43
CA ILE A 74 6.41 10.66 2.35
C ILE A 74 5.25 9.90 1.72
N CYS A 75 4.10 10.55 1.56
CA CYS A 75 2.94 10.04 0.83
C CYS A 75 2.71 10.92 -0.41
N PRO A 76 3.29 10.54 -1.57
CA PRO A 76 3.16 11.27 -2.83
C PRO A 76 1.79 11.08 -3.48
N ASP A 77 1.38 12.06 -4.27
CA ASP A 77 0.26 11.97 -5.20
C ASP A 77 0.66 11.20 -6.46
N PHE A 78 0.53 9.87 -6.42
CA PHE A 78 0.80 9.01 -7.57
C PHE A 78 -0.29 9.08 -8.65
N PHE A 79 -1.40 9.79 -8.41
CA PHE A 79 -2.39 10.09 -9.44
C PHE A 79 -2.08 11.40 -10.19
N VAL A 80 -1.03 12.13 -9.81
CA VAL A 80 -0.53 13.30 -10.54
C VAL A 80 -1.64 14.34 -10.74
N GLY A 81 -2.40 14.60 -9.66
CA GLY A 81 -3.52 15.53 -9.66
C GLY A 81 -4.82 15.02 -10.29
N GLN A 82 -4.86 13.78 -10.80
CA GLN A 82 -6.12 13.18 -11.22
C GLN A 82 -6.97 12.77 -10.00
N GLU A 83 -8.29 12.89 -10.11
CA GLU A 83 -9.20 12.65 -8.98
C GLU A 83 -9.12 11.20 -8.47
N PRO A 84 -9.05 10.97 -7.15
CA PRO A 84 -9.19 9.63 -6.60
C PRO A 84 -10.58 9.04 -6.86
N TRP A 85 -10.74 7.74 -6.60
CA TRP A 85 -12.05 7.11 -6.62
C TRP A 85 -12.93 7.67 -5.50
N ASN A 86 -14.17 8.03 -5.80
CA ASN A 86 -15.14 8.41 -4.77
C ASN A 86 -16.03 7.19 -4.48
N PRO A 87 -16.22 6.78 -3.20
CA PRO A 87 -17.15 5.70 -2.85
C PRO A 87 -18.58 5.91 -3.33
N SER A 88 -18.97 7.15 -3.64
CA SER A 88 -20.28 7.50 -4.19
C SER A 88 -20.38 7.33 -5.72
N ASP A 89 -19.27 7.07 -6.39
CA ASP A 89 -19.24 6.83 -7.84
C ASP A 89 -19.83 5.45 -8.19
N ASP A 90 -20.35 5.31 -9.41
CA ASP A 90 -20.85 4.03 -9.88
C ASP A 90 -19.70 3.05 -10.16
N TRP A 91 -19.64 1.97 -9.39
CA TRP A 91 -18.66 0.89 -9.53
C TRP A 91 -18.62 0.25 -10.93
N ALA A 92 -19.68 0.38 -11.73
CA ALA A 92 -19.65 -0.01 -13.14
C ALA A 92 -18.61 0.79 -13.97
N SER A 93 -18.31 2.04 -13.59
CA SER A 93 -17.30 2.89 -14.22
C SER A 93 -15.87 2.68 -13.67
N PHE A 94 -15.70 1.86 -12.63
CA PHE A 94 -14.42 1.68 -11.95
C PHE A 94 -13.31 1.19 -12.87
N ASN A 95 -13.63 0.29 -13.81
CA ASN A 95 -12.64 -0.21 -14.77
C ASN A 95 -12.13 0.90 -15.70
N ASP A 96 -12.97 1.87 -16.08
CA ASP A 96 -12.56 3.00 -16.91
C ASP A 96 -11.73 4.00 -16.11
N TRP A 97 -12.09 4.24 -14.84
CA TRP A 97 -11.26 5.01 -13.92
C TRP A 97 -9.87 4.37 -13.77
N LEU A 98 -9.79 3.05 -13.60
CA LEU A 98 -8.55 2.31 -13.42
C LEU A 98 -7.63 2.34 -14.65
N LYS A 99 -8.18 2.36 -15.88
CA LYS A 99 -7.40 2.47 -17.13
C LYS A 99 -6.58 3.76 -17.25
N THR A 100 -6.86 4.76 -16.44
CA THR A 100 -6.11 6.02 -16.44
C THR A 100 -5.10 6.12 -15.29
N ARG A 101 -5.15 5.18 -14.32
CA ARG A 101 -4.33 5.16 -13.10
C ARG A 101 -3.72 3.77 -12.91
N HIS A 102 -2.77 3.43 -13.77
CA HIS A 102 -2.12 2.12 -13.71
C HIS A 102 -1.04 2.09 -12.61
N SER A 103 -1.13 1.12 -11.70
CA SER A 103 -0.14 0.90 -10.63
C SER A 103 1.26 0.57 -11.14
N ASN A 104 1.39 0.16 -12.41
CA ASN A 104 2.66 -0.15 -13.08
C ASN A 104 3.17 0.98 -14.01
N LYS A 105 2.63 2.20 -13.87
CA LYS A 105 3.07 3.39 -14.62
C LYS A 105 3.40 4.53 -13.67
N ILE A 106 4.16 4.24 -12.61
CA ILE A 106 4.54 5.21 -11.58
C ILE A 106 6.06 5.46 -11.52
N ASP A 107 6.84 4.88 -12.45
CA ASP A 107 8.31 4.92 -12.42
C ASP A 107 8.84 6.36 -12.36
N LYS A 108 8.28 7.26 -13.18
CA LYS A 108 8.68 8.68 -13.21
C LYS A 108 8.43 9.37 -11.87
N GLU A 109 7.25 9.16 -11.29
CA GLU A 109 6.86 9.73 -10.00
C GLU A 109 7.69 9.13 -8.85
N MET A 110 8.01 7.83 -8.93
CA MET A 110 8.87 7.16 -7.97
C MET A 110 10.30 7.75 -7.99
N ASP A 111 10.87 7.99 -9.18
CA ASP A 111 12.21 8.55 -9.32
C ASP A 111 12.34 9.96 -8.73
N VAL A 112 11.35 10.84 -8.98
CA VAL A 112 11.38 12.20 -8.41
C VAL A 112 11.24 12.17 -6.88
N VAL A 113 10.46 11.23 -6.33
CA VAL A 113 10.30 11.04 -4.88
C VAL A 113 11.59 10.51 -4.24
N VAL A 114 12.22 9.51 -4.85
CA VAL A 114 13.51 8.95 -4.40
C VAL A 114 14.57 10.04 -4.37
N LYS A 115 14.66 10.83 -5.43
CA LYS A 115 15.60 11.96 -5.53
C LYS A 115 15.32 13.02 -4.45
N TYR A 116 14.06 13.41 -4.26
CA TYR A 116 13.68 14.35 -3.21
C TYR A 116 14.07 13.85 -1.81
N LEU A 117 13.83 12.58 -1.52
CA LEU A 117 14.23 11.97 -0.24
C LEU A 117 15.75 12.00 -0.04
N GLN A 118 16.53 11.71 -1.08
CA GLN A 118 17.99 11.71 -1.00
C GLN A 118 18.57 13.11 -0.85
N GLU A 119 18.15 14.05 -1.71
CA GLU A 119 18.75 15.38 -1.82
C GLU A 119 18.21 16.36 -0.76
N GLN A 120 16.89 16.37 -0.54
CA GLN A 120 16.23 17.37 0.31
C GLN A 120 16.00 16.86 1.73
N CYS A 121 15.86 15.54 1.91
CA CYS A 121 15.63 14.93 3.22
C CYS A 121 16.85 14.20 3.80
N GLY A 122 17.92 14.02 3.02
CA GLY A 122 19.14 13.33 3.47
C GLY A 122 18.98 11.83 3.69
N ALA A 123 17.96 11.21 3.08
CA ALA A 123 17.72 9.78 3.19
C ALA A 123 18.80 8.97 2.45
N LYS A 124 19.37 7.98 3.12
CA LYS A 124 20.34 7.04 2.57
C LYS A 124 19.74 5.66 2.30
N LYS A 125 18.68 5.32 3.02
CA LYS A 125 17.95 4.05 2.87
C LYS A 125 16.47 4.34 2.73
N ILE A 126 15.88 3.83 1.66
CA ILE A 126 14.50 4.12 1.30
C ILE A 126 13.73 2.81 1.21
N GLY A 127 12.73 2.65 2.06
CA GLY A 127 11.71 1.62 1.93
C GLY A 127 10.49 2.14 1.19
N VAL A 128 9.61 1.23 0.81
CA VAL A 128 8.29 1.55 0.26
C VAL A 128 7.23 0.68 0.92
N VAL A 129 6.08 1.28 1.22
CA VAL A 129 4.87 0.57 1.62
C VAL A 129 3.73 1.03 0.74
N GLY A 130 2.77 0.14 0.51
CA GLY A 130 1.62 0.45 -0.30
C GLY A 130 0.41 -0.35 0.11
N PHE A 131 -0.77 0.20 -0.18
CA PHE A 131 -2.06 -0.34 0.23
C PHE A 131 -2.98 -0.53 -0.97
N CYS A 132 -3.62 -1.69 -1.12
CA CYS A 132 -4.54 -1.97 -2.23
C CYS A 132 -3.88 -1.77 -3.61
N TRP A 133 -4.26 -0.72 -4.33
CA TRP A 133 -3.64 -0.28 -5.58
C TRP A 133 -2.16 0.02 -5.38
N GLY A 134 -1.82 0.68 -4.26
CA GLY A 134 -0.44 0.92 -3.86
C GLY A 134 0.32 -0.35 -3.52
N GLY A 135 -0.33 -1.42 -3.08
CA GLY A 135 0.31 -2.73 -2.88
C GLY A 135 0.75 -3.36 -4.20
N ALA A 136 -0.07 -3.24 -5.25
CA ALA A 136 0.33 -3.63 -6.60
C ALA A 136 1.46 -2.74 -7.16
N ALA A 137 1.43 -1.44 -6.84
CA ALA A 137 2.50 -0.52 -7.20
C ALA A 137 3.82 -0.86 -6.48
N VAL A 138 3.78 -1.29 -5.21
CA VAL A 138 4.95 -1.81 -4.48
C VAL A 138 5.55 -2.99 -5.23
N HIS A 139 4.74 -3.97 -5.62
CA HIS A 139 5.25 -5.14 -6.37
C HIS A 139 5.98 -4.69 -7.65
N HIS A 140 5.40 -3.77 -8.41
CA HIS A 140 6.01 -3.21 -9.61
C HIS A 140 7.36 -2.52 -9.34
N VAL A 141 7.44 -1.58 -8.38
CA VAL A 141 8.68 -0.85 -8.14
C VAL A 141 9.77 -1.73 -7.51
N MET A 142 9.40 -2.77 -6.76
CA MET A 142 10.34 -3.72 -6.17
C MET A 142 10.97 -4.67 -7.21
N LEU A 143 10.38 -4.78 -8.41
CA LEU A 143 10.97 -5.49 -9.55
C LEU A 143 11.99 -4.63 -10.32
N LYS A 144 11.93 -3.30 -10.20
CA LYS A 144 12.59 -2.38 -11.15
C LYS A 144 13.51 -1.35 -10.51
N ASN A 145 13.17 -0.84 -9.33
CA ASN A 145 13.87 0.30 -8.74
C ASN A 145 15.04 -0.14 -7.83
N PRO A 146 16.31 0.11 -8.22
CA PRO A 146 17.48 -0.33 -7.46
C PRO A 146 17.82 0.55 -6.25
N HIS A 147 17.14 1.70 -6.09
CA HIS A 147 17.39 2.64 -4.99
C HIS A 147 16.63 2.25 -3.71
N LEU A 148 15.61 1.41 -3.83
CA LEU A 148 14.84 0.91 -2.70
C LEU A 148 15.65 -0.13 -1.89
N LYS A 149 15.23 -0.35 -0.65
CA LYS A 149 15.86 -1.33 0.27
C LYS A 149 14.90 -2.39 0.78
N ALA A 150 13.61 -2.06 0.86
CA ALA A 150 12.58 -3.01 1.22
C ALA A 150 11.20 -2.53 0.77
N GLY A 151 10.30 -3.48 0.54
CA GLY A 151 8.90 -3.25 0.20
C GLY A 151 7.95 -3.92 1.17
N VAL A 152 6.81 -3.30 1.47
CA VAL A 152 5.66 -3.96 2.11
C VAL A 152 4.41 -3.71 1.27
N SER A 153 3.89 -4.76 0.65
CA SER A 153 2.65 -4.74 -0.12
C SER A 153 1.49 -5.20 0.76
N ASN A 154 0.64 -4.27 1.17
CA ASN A 154 -0.56 -4.57 1.96
C ASN A 154 -1.77 -4.76 1.02
N TYR A 155 -2.33 -5.98 1.02
CA TYR A 155 -3.48 -6.44 0.22
C TYR A 155 -3.40 -5.91 -1.21
N GLY A 156 -2.20 -6.07 -1.80
CA GLY A 156 -1.96 -5.71 -3.19
C GLY A 156 -2.86 -6.52 -4.10
N VAL A 157 -3.56 -5.85 -5.01
CA VAL A 157 -4.48 -6.52 -5.92
C VAL A 157 -3.67 -7.34 -6.94
N ILE A 158 -3.60 -8.66 -6.74
CA ILE A 158 -2.68 -9.56 -7.48
C ILE A 158 -2.91 -9.53 -8.99
N ARG A 159 -4.16 -9.39 -9.47
CA ARG A 159 -4.44 -9.23 -10.92
C ARG A 159 -3.78 -7.98 -11.55
N LEU A 160 -3.38 -7.01 -10.74
CA LEU A 160 -2.66 -5.80 -11.17
C LEU A 160 -1.14 -5.95 -11.04
N PHE A 161 -0.65 -7.10 -10.55
CA PHE A 161 0.77 -7.38 -10.47
C PHE A 161 1.30 -7.65 -11.87
N GLU A 162 2.55 -7.25 -12.10
CA GLU A 162 3.30 -7.76 -13.23
C GLU A 162 3.64 -9.23 -13.03
N ASP A 163 3.77 -10.00 -14.11
CA ASP A 163 4.13 -11.42 -14.06
C ASP A 163 5.52 -11.70 -13.45
N GLY A 164 6.34 -10.66 -13.29
CA GLY A 164 7.66 -10.73 -12.68
C GLY A 164 7.60 -11.08 -11.19
N CYS A 165 8.47 -11.99 -10.75
CA CYS A 165 8.68 -12.32 -9.33
C CYS A 165 10.16 -12.29 -8.93
N ASN A 166 11.04 -11.81 -9.82
CA ASN A 166 12.46 -11.61 -9.53
C ASN A 166 12.67 -10.23 -8.88
N LEU A 167 12.24 -10.13 -7.62
CA LEU A 167 12.34 -8.91 -6.84
C LEU A 167 13.82 -8.51 -6.62
N LEU A 168 14.11 -7.22 -6.68
CA LEU A 168 15.46 -6.69 -6.47
C LEU A 168 15.85 -6.61 -4.99
N HIS A 169 14.85 -6.45 -4.10
CA HIS A 169 15.05 -6.20 -2.68
C HIS A 169 13.99 -6.91 -1.83
N PRO A 170 14.25 -7.12 -0.52
CA PRO A 170 13.34 -7.82 0.35
C PRO A 170 11.92 -7.24 0.35
N THR A 171 10.92 -8.09 0.07
CA THR A 171 9.51 -7.66 0.02
C THR A 171 8.62 -8.54 0.90
N PHE A 172 7.76 -7.91 1.68
CA PHE A 172 6.73 -8.59 2.47
C PHE A 172 5.35 -8.32 1.89
N PHE A 173 4.62 -9.40 1.59
CA PHE A 173 3.25 -9.35 1.13
C PHE A 173 2.30 -9.73 2.28
N ILE A 174 1.41 -8.79 2.64
CA ILE A 174 0.38 -8.96 3.66
C ILE A 174 -0.96 -9.07 2.96
N PHE A 175 -1.71 -10.14 3.23
CA PHE A 175 -3.04 -10.38 2.67
C PHE A 175 -4.07 -10.60 3.77
N ALA A 176 -5.34 -10.43 3.41
CA ALA A 176 -6.49 -10.69 4.27
C ALA A 176 -7.20 -11.97 3.79
N GLU A 177 -7.60 -12.85 4.71
CA GLU A 177 -8.27 -14.11 4.36
C GLU A 177 -9.62 -13.88 3.67
N LYS A 178 -10.38 -12.87 4.11
CA LYS A 178 -11.71 -12.51 3.59
C LYS A 178 -11.64 -11.31 2.65
N ASP A 179 -10.65 -11.30 1.76
CA ASP A 179 -10.47 -10.25 0.76
C ASP A 179 -11.23 -10.59 -0.52
N ASP A 180 -12.41 -9.97 -0.70
CA ASP A 180 -13.30 -10.23 -1.85
C ASP A 180 -12.95 -9.37 -3.10
N HIS A 181 -11.86 -8.59 -3.08
CA HIS A 181 -11.42 -7.78 -4.22
C HIS A 181 -10.66 -8.55 -5.30
N ILE A 182 -10.82 -9.87 -5.32
CA ILE A 182 -10.20 -10.77 -6.28
C ILE A 182 -11.31 -11.50 -7.07
N PRO A 183 -12.00 -10.83 -8.02
CA PRO A 183 -13.08 -11.46 -8.75
C PRO A 183 -12.53 -12.36 -9.87
N LEU A 184 -12.97 -13.61 -9.91
CA LEU A 184 -13.31 -14.30 -11.15
C LEU A 184 -14.62 -15.04 -10.93
N GLU A 185 -15.40 -15.09 -11.99
CA GLU A 185 -16.85 -15.04 -11.99
C GLU A 185 -17.55 -16.33 -11.51
N GLN A 186 -16.86 -17.39 -11.09
CA GLN A 186 -17.50 -18.70 -10.83
C GLN A 186 -16.87 -19.58 -9.73
N ALA A 187 -16.14 -19.02 -8.77
CA ALA A 187 -15.70 -19.78 -7.59
C ALA A 187 -16.20 -19.11 -6.30
N THR A 188 -16.47 -19.90 -5.26
CA THR A 188 -16.69 -19.42 -3.90
C THR A 188 -15.55 -18.45 -3.53
N MET A 189 -15.88 -17.17 -3.31
CA MET A 189 -14.95 -16.03 -3.37
C MET A 189 -13.69 -16.20 -2.47
N MET A 190 -13.82 -16.93 -1.36
CA MET A 190 -12.73 -17.23 -0.43
C MET A 190 -11.67 -18.18 -1.01
N GLU A 191 -12.07 -19.17 -1.83
CA GLU A 191 -11.15 -20.12 -2.45
C GLU A 191 -10.24 -19.43 -3.48
N HIS A 192 -10.75 -18.40 -4.14
CA HIS A 192 -10.07 -17.73 -5.23
C HIS A 192 -8.99 -16.75 -4.77
N SER A 193 -9.24 -16.00 -3.69
CA SER A 193 -8.25 -15.09 -3.10
C SER A 193 -7.06 -15.86 -2.51
N VAL A 194 -7.33 -16.94 -1.78
CA VAL A 194 -6.29 -17.83 -1.25
C VAL A 194 -5.49 -18.47 -2.39
N LEU A 195 -6.17 -18.93 -3.45
CA LEU A 195 -5.50 -19.53 -4.61
C LEU A 195 -4.51 -18.56 -5.29
N GLN A 196 -4.88 -17.30 -5.48
CA GLN A 196 -3.97 -16.31 -6.08
C GLN A 196 -2.76 -16.01 -5.19
N VAL A 197 -2.95 -15.95 -3.87
CA VAL A 197 -1.83 -15.79 -2.93
C VAL A 197 -0.91 -17.00 -3.00
N THR A 198 -1.47 -18.22 -3.03
CA THR A 198 -0.68 -19.46 -3.19
C THR A 198 0.10 -19.47 -4.51
N GLN A 199 -0.51 -19.05 -5.62
CA GLN A 199 0.17 -18.95 -6.91
C GLN A 199 1.29 -17.91 -6.90
N LEU A 200 1.08 -16.76 -6.28
CA LEU A 200 2.11 -15.75 -6.08
C LEU A 200 3.27 -16.32 -5.26
N GLU A 201 2.99 -16.97 -4.13
CA GLU A 201 4.00 -17.56 -3.27
C GLU A 201 4.81 -18.66 -4.00
N GLN A 202 4.16 -19.48 -4.82
CA GLN A 202 4.84 -20.46 -5.66
C GLN A 202 5.78 -19.78 -6.68
N LYS A 203 5.31 -18.75 -7.40
CA LYS A 203 6.14 -18.01 -8.35
C LYS A 203 7.31 -17.32 -7.66
N LEU A 204 7.12 -16.78 -6.46
CA LEU A 204 8.18 -16.20 -5.63
C LEU A 204 9.20 -17.26 -5.22
N LYS A 205 8.75 -18.44 -4.78
CA LYS A 205 9.64 -19.56 -4.42
C LYS A 205 10.52 -20.02 -5.58
N GLU A 206 9.97 -20.02 -6.79
CA GLU A 206 10.69 -20.45 -8.00
C GLU A 206 11.67 -19.40 -8.52
N LYS A 207 11.32 -18.10 -8.42
CA LYS A 207 12.03 -17.03 -9.16
C LYS A 207 12.71 -15.99 -8.27
N CYS A 208 12.24 -15.77 -7.04
CA CYS A 208 12.75 -14.73 -6.16
C CYS A 208 14.03 -15.20 -5.46
N LYS A 209 15.10 -14.41 -5.59
CA LYS A 209 16.41 -14.71 -4.98
C LYS A 209 16.68 -13.92 -3.70
N VAL A 210 15.85 -12.91 -3.42
CA VAL A 210 15.93 -12.09 -2.21
C VAL A 210 14.93 -12.58 -1.18
N HIS A 211 15.11 -12.15 0.07
CA HIS A 211 14.19 -12.53 1.14
C HIS A 211 12.78 -12.01 0.85
N TYR A 212 11.77 -12.86 0.95
CA TYR A 212 10.38 -12.47 0.87
C TYR A 212 9.58 -13.18 1.96
N GLU A 213 8.49 -12.55 2.37
CA GLU A 213 7.49 -13.16 3.23
C GLU A 213 6.10 -12.96 2.62
N VAL A 214 5.22 -13.93 2.80
CA VAL A 214 3.80 -13.85 2.45
C VAL A 214 3.02 -14.24 3.69
N LYS A 215 2.12 -13.38 4.15
CA LYS A 215 1.28 -13.65 5.32
C LYS A 215 -0.17 -13.32 5.04
N ILE A 216 -1.04 -14.29 5.30
CA ILE A 216 -2.50 -14.13 5.24
C ILE A 216 -3.02 -13.97 6.68
N TYR A 217 -3.75 -12.89 6.95
CA TYR A 217 -4.34 -12.64 8.27
C TYR A 217 -5.75 -13.23 8.33
N PRO A 218 -6.01 -14.18 9.25
CA PRO A 218 -7.28 -14.88 9.33
C PRO A 218 -8.40 -13.93 9.79
N GLY A 219 -9.60 -14.11 9.24
CA GLY A 219 -10.79 -13.32 9.55
C GLY A 219 -10.76 -11.87 9.06
N GLN A 220 -9.63 -11.35 8.59
CA GLN A 220 -9.48 -9.97 8.15
C GLN A 220 -9.98 -9.76 6.73
N THR A 221 -10.38 -8.52 6.43
CA THR A 221 -10.89 -8.07 5.13
C THR A 221 -9.90 -7.11 4.47
N HIS A 222 -10.14 -6.80 3.20
CA HIS A 222 -9.39 -5.78 2.47
C HIS A 222 -9.26 -4.48 3.27
N GLY A 223 -8.09 -3.83 3.23
CA GLY A 223 -7.89 -2.55 3.91
C GLY A 223 -7.57 -2.63 5.41
N PHE A 224 -7.63 -3.79 6.07
CA PHE A 224 -7.61 -3.88 7.55
C PHE A 224 -6.45 -3.13 8.23
N VAL A 225 -5.25 -3.11 7.63
CA VAL A 225 -4.08 -2.42 8.20
C VAL A 225 -4.26 -0.90 8.29
N HIS A 226 -4.85 -0.27 7.26
CA HIS A 226 -4.86 1.21 7.16
C HIS A 226 -6.26 1.83 7.17
N ARG A 227 -7.30 1.08 6.80
CA ARG A 227 -8.67 1.58 6.74
C ARG A 227 -9.45 1.38 8.04
N LYS A 228 -9.04 0.46 8.91
CA LYS A 228 -9.69 0.20 10.20
C LYS A 228 -8.88 0.79 11.34
N ARG A 229 -9.55 1.36 12.35
CA ARG A 229 -8.91 1.69 13.64
C ARG A 229 -9.06 0.54 14.62
N GLU A 230 -8.08 0.44 15.51
CA GLU A 230 -8.06 -0.51 16.62
C GLU A 230 -9.24 -0.37 17.57
N ASP A 231 -9.83 0.82 17.69
CA ASP A 231 -10.90 1.12 18.65
C ASP A 231 -12.31 0.86 18.11
N ILE A 232 -12.48 0.60 16.81
CA ILE A 232 -13.80 0.43 16.19
C ILE A 232 -14.30 -1.02 16.28
N ASN A 233 -13.41 -2.00 16.16
CA ASN A 233 -13.77 -3.42 16.25
C ASN A 233 -12.79 -4.17 17.18
N PRO A 234 -13.16 -4.46 18.44
CA PRO A 234 -12.31 -5.15 19.40
C PRO A 234 -11.79 -6.51 18.91
N GLN A 235 -12.55 -7.20 18.05
CA GLN A 235 -12.14 -8.47 17.47
C GLN A 235 -11.06 -8.33 16.39
N ASP A 236 -11.08 -7.22 15.62
CA ASP A 236 -10.09 -6.96 14.58
C ASP A 236 -8.81 -6.32 15.15
N LYS A 237 -8.91 -5.63 16.30
CA LYS A 237 -7.80 -4.90 16.93
C LYS A 237 -6.48 -5.68 16.97
N PRO A 238 -6.42 -6.94 17.47
CA PRO A 238 -5.14 -7.65 17.56
C PRO A 238 -4.49 -7.85 16.19
N TYR A 239 -5.29 -8.08 15.14
CA TYR A 239 -4.80 -8.29 13.78
C TYR A 239 -4.38 -6.99 13.10
N ILE A 240 -5.09 -5.88 13.36
CA ILE A 240 -4.68 -4.54 12.90
C ILE A 240 -3.32 -4.18 13.51
N GLU A 241 -3.19 -4.33 14.82
CA GLU A 241 -1.94 -4.05 15.54
C GLU A 241 -0.80 -4.96 15.07
N GLU A 242 -1.09 -6.26 14.87
CA GLU A 242 -0.11 -7.21 14.35
C GLU A 242 0.31 -6.87 12.92
N GLY A 243 -0.61 -6.57 12.01
CA GLY A 243 -0.31 -6.16 10.65
C GLY A 243 0.58 -4.91 10.58
N ARG A 244 0.27 -3.90 11.40
CA ARG A 244 1.09 -2.69 11.52
C ARG A 244 2.47 -2.99 12.11
N ARG A 245 2.54 -3.82 13.15
CA ARG A 245 3.79 -4.24 13.79
C ARG A 245 4.67 -5.03 12.83
N ASP A 246 4.10 -5.94 12.07
CA ASP A 246 4.79 -6.79 11.11
C ASP A 246 5.36 -5.97 9.95
N MET A 247 4.58 -5.02 9.41
CA MET A 247 5.06 -4.01 8.47
C MET A 247 6.25 -3.20 9.04
N LEU A 248 6.13 -2.69 10.27
CA LEU A 248 7.18 -1.92 10.93
C LEU A 248 8.44 -2.74 11.19
N ASN A 249 8.29 -3.99 11.63
CA ASN A 249 9.40 -4.90 11.89
C ASN A 249 10.18 -5.20 10.61
N TRP A 250 9.47 -5.42 9.49
CA TRP A 250 10.09 -5.61 8.18
C TRP A 250 10.93 -4.39 7.77
N LEU A 251 10.35 -3.20 7.86
CA LEU A 251 11.05 -1.95 7.54
C LEU A 251 12.26 -1.74 8.45
N LYS A 252 12.13 -1.93 9.78
CA LYS A 252 13.25 -1.79 10.72
C LYS A 252 14.39 -2.76 10.44
N LYS A 253 14.08 -3.95 9.93
CA LYS A 253 15.08 -4.98 9.59
C LYS A 253 15.88 -4.64 8.34
N TYR A 254 15.24 -4.06 7.32
CA TYR A 254 15.84 -3.91 5.99
C TYR A 254 16.16 -2.47 5.58
N VAL A 255 15.59 -1.47 6.26
CA VAL A 255 15.85 -0.03 6.08
C VAL A 255 16.57 0.48 7.32
#